data_AF-A0A929GFF9-F1
#
_entry.id   AF-A0A929GFF9-F1
#
_cell.length_a   1.000
_cell.length_b   1.000
_cell.length_c   1.000
_cell.angle_alpha   90.00
_cell.angle_beta   90.00
_cell.angle_gamma   90.00
#
_symmetry.space_group_name_H-M   'P 1'
#
loop_
_entity.id
_entity.type
_entity.pdbx_description
1 polymer ?
#
loop_
_entity_poly.entity_id
_entity_poly.type
_entity_poly.pdbx_seq_one_letter_code
_entity_poly.pdbx_strand_id
1 'polypeptide(L)'
;MIKKTLFLLFPLTLLFLNGFAQNPIVFEQTKTENYKIIGHRHPDKNQINGNYIIQEIALGNSKKASQIYFKLIFIQNAKIFKSGAKKFIARVEIKNIVCRGDVFYKGFDISDVLIPSELDFCLNIYNQNYELFKTRDFNNVKLNSDYSVIAEYEFDDYITNDRKFLTVDDKNFYYDYDDKERFHKRLSYINTYYSSEVIFDSVENLIQKIKKNNLPDYFVKFSEVKRVYNYFENKNFEENLKLKYYDPAGYINNIHSLSLQLTRLQTIFNQRIAENNHFYSLSLINAIAKEYIDLLSTFLDWSLNNGNHSYNYAIDQLSYIKYKNADIIYAAGIIKKLIPGKFQNLNFNYLIFNISKSVFENFIKKADSFIKHKKYNEALIVLQNAESFLQKTPLISQTNLIAKDISRAKFGIYYAYLRVAGKAIDAGNFSLAEGYILKAKVFQAENSRYIITDIFIDKIYGNLIDAYTHKGIEFNDSTDYDIALKYLNKALELCNSVERVKCTDNLIRALYEAKNGFYSELLDRADRFLNLGDIVIARKLIEKANKFRAENSIYFKNGFTFEAAKTNKREIKGE
;
A
#
# COMPACT_ATOMS: atom_id res chain seq x y z
N MET A 1 53.12 -63.72 -26.58
CA MET A 1 52.26 -63.01 -27.55
C MET A 1 51.50 -61.84 -26.90
N ILE A 2 52.10 -61.13 -25.93
CA ILE A 2 51.52 -59.94 -25.26
C ILE A 2 52.69 -58.96 -25.02
N LYS A 3 53.12 -58.24 -26.05
CA LYS A 3 54.23 -57.27 -25.96
C LYS A 3 54.02 -56.00 -26.80
N LYS A 4 52.82 -55.75 -27.33
CA LYS A 4 52.56 -54.59 -28.21
C LYS A 4 51.36 -53.72 -27.86
N THR A 5 50.60 -54.03 -26.80
CA THR A 5 49.38 -53.27 -26.43
C THR A 5 49.58 -52.27 -25.29
N LEU A 6 50.77 -52.17 -24.68
CA LEU A 6 51.01 -51.25 -23.55
C LEU A 6 51.58 -49.88 -23.98
N PHE A 7 51.91 -49.69 -25.26
CA PHE A 7 52.57 -48.45 -25.74
C PHE A 7 51.61 -47.42 -26.36
N LEU A 8 50.31 -47.72 -26.41
CA LEU A 8 49.28 -46.84 -26.97
C LEU A 8 48.37 -46.18 -25.92
N LEU A 9 48.50 -46.53 -24.63
CA LEU A 9 47.72 -45.95 -23.53
C LEU A 9 48.44 -44.81 -22.80
N PHE A 10 49.76 -44.66 -22.97
CA PHE A 10 50.54 -43.60 -22.34
C PHE A 10 50.43 -42.20 -22.98
N PRO A 11 50.14 -42.03 -24.30
CA PRO A 11 49.92 -40.68 -24.85
C PRO A 11 48.52 -40.12 -24.49
N LEU A 12 47.56 -40.97 -24.10
CA LEU A 12 46.19 -40.54 -23.85
C LEU A 12 45.98 -39.98 -22.43
N THR A 13 46.83 -40.34 -21.46
CA THR A 13 46.80 -39.80 -20.09
C THR A 13 47.52 -38.45 -19.95
N LEU A 14 48.37 -38.08 -20.91
CA LEU A 14 49.05 -36.78 -20.92
C LEU A 14 48.20 -35.63 -21.48
N LEU A 15 47.11 -35.92 -22.20
CA LEU A 15 46.18 -34.91 -22.74
C LEU A 15 45.15 -34.39 -21.72
N PHE A 16 45.08 -34.97 -20.53
CA PHE A 16 44.21 -34.50 -19.43
C PHE A 16 44.95 -33.72 -18.35
N LEU A 17 46.27 -33.50 -18.50
CA LEU A 17 47.04 -32.54 -17.70
C LEU A 17 46.98 -31.14 -18.33
N ASN A 18 45.80 -30.70 -18.76
CA ASN A 18 45.53 -29.27 -18.80
C ASN A 18 45.37 -28.84 -17.35
N GLY A 19 46.51 -28.64 -16.67
CA GLY A 19 46.56 -28.00 -15.38
C GLY A 19 45.74 -26.73 -15.46
N PHE A 20 44.67 -26.65 -14.67
CA PHE A 20 43.93 -25.42 -14.47
C PHE A 20 44.96 -24.40 -13.98
N ALA A 21 45.45 -23.58 -14.90
CA ALA A 21 46.35 -22.48 -14.57
C ALA A 21 45.56 -21.56 -13.65
N GLN A 22 45.82 -21.64 -12.35
CA GLN A 22 45.27 -20.71 -11.39
C GLN A 22 45.86 -19.35 -11.73
N ASN A 23 45.02 -18.45 -12.23
CA ASN A 23 45.41 -17.07 -12.50
C ASN A 23 46.00 -16.49 -11.21
N PRO A 24 47.25 -15.98 -11.22
CA PRO A 24 47.90 -15.52 -10.01
C PRO A 24 47.11 -14.35 -9.41
N ILE A 25 46.86 -14.45 -8.11
CA ILE A 25 46.16 -13.42 -7.32
C ILE A 25 47.18 -12.31 -7.01
N VAL A 26 46.86 -11.11 -7.49
CA VAL A 26 47.68 -9.90 -7.35
C VAL A 26 47.29 -9.13 -6.08
N PHE A 27 46.01 -9.21 -5.72
CA PHE A 27 45.44 -8.57 -4.55
C PHE A 27 44.30 -9.43 -4.02
N GLU A 28 44.23 -9.60 -2.70
CA GLU A 28 43.06 -10.17 -2.02
C GLU A 28 42.85 -9.46 -0.69
N GLN A 29 41.61 -9.04 -0.45
CA GLN A 29 41.19 -8.49 0.81
C GLN A 29 39.81 -9.04 1.17
N THR A 30 39.73 -9.66 2.35
CA THR A 30 38.45 -10.03 2.96
C THR A 30 38.19 -9.12 4.15
N LYS A 31 37.03 -8.48 4.18
CA LYS A 31 36.63 -7.56 5.26
C LYS A 31 35.18 -7.81 5.66
N THR A 32 34.90 -7.75 6.95
CA THR A 32 33.51 -7.66 7.45
C THR A 32 33.09 -6.20 7.41
N GLU A 33 32.04 -5.92 6.66
CA GLU A 33 31.48 -4.57 6.51
C GLU A 33 30.20 -4.42 7.33
N ASN A 34 29.90 -3.17 7.68
CA ASN A 34 28.68 -2.79 8.37
C ASN A 34 28.04 -1.60 7.68
N TYR A 35 26.81 -1.76 7.19
CA TYR A 35 26.06 -0.70 6.53
C TYR A 35 24.78 -0.40 7.32
N LYS A 36 24.62 0.86 7.72
CA LYS A 36 23.46 1.30 8.52
C LYS A 36 22.35 1.80 7.60
N ILE A 37 21.16 1.24 7.75
CA ILE A 37 19.95 1.67 7.07
C ILE A 37 19.11 2.52 8.03
N ILE A 38 18.70 3.70 7.58
CA ILE A 38 17.90 4.69 8.33
C ILE A 38 16.84 5.32 7.42
N GLY A 39 15.80 5.90 8.03
CA GLY A 39 14.73 6.58 7.29
C GLY A 39 15.15 7.99 6.85
N HIS A 40 14.81 8.35 5.62
CA HIS A 40 15.09 9.66 5.03
C HIS A 40 13.86 10.57 5.09
N ARG A 41 14.02 11.87 5.38
CA ARG A 41 12.87 12.81 5.39
C ARG A 41 12.29 13.07 4.01
N HIS A 42 13.15 13.08 2.99
CA HIS A 42 12.79 13.29 1.59
C HIS A 42 13.43 12.17 0.76
N PRO A 43 12.80 10.97 0.74
CA PRO A 43 13.35 9.84 0.00
C PRO A 43 13.36 10.13 -1.50
N ASP A 44 14.47 9.81 -2.15
CA ASP A 44 14.48 9.69 -3.60
C ASP A 44 13.72 8.43 -4.06
N LYS A 45 13.63 8.23 -5.39
CA LYS A 45 12.89 7.09 -5.98
C LYS A 45 13.37 5.73 -5.47
N ASN A 46 14.66 5.56 -5.20
CA ASN A 46 15.25 4.29 -4.76
C ASN A 46 15.12 4.09 -3.24
N GLN A 47 14.88 5.18 -2.49
CA GLN A 47 14.68 5.16 -1.04
C GLN A 47 13.22 4.97 -0.60
N ILE A 48 12.23 5.12 -1.50
CA ILE A 48 10.80 5.02 -1.16
C ILE A 48 10.47 3.70 -0.45
N ASN A 49 10.95 2.58 -0.98
CA ASN A 49 10.65 1.25 -0.43
C ASN A 49 11.34 1.03 0.93
N GLY A 50 12.59 1.44 1.08
CA GLY A 50 13.31 1.40 2.36
C GLY A 50 12.62 2.23 3.43
N ASN A 51 12.16 3.43 3.07
CA ASN A 51 11.38 4.27 3.97
C ASN A 51 10.06 3.65 4.41
N TYR A 52 9.34 2.99 3.49
CA TYR A 52 8.12 2.26 3.82
C TYR A 52 8.40 1.15 4.85
N ILE A 53 9.45 0.34 4.63
CA ILE A 53 9.87 -0.71 5.57
C ILE A 53 10.11 -0.13 6.97
N ILE A 54 10.87 0.96 7.06
CA ILE A 54 11.20 1.62 8.33
C ILE A 54 9.95 2.17 9.04
N GLN A 55 9.03 2.76 8.30
CA GLN A 55 7.77 3.28 8.83
C GLN A 55 6.90 2.16 9.41
N GLU A 56 6.77 1.04 8.70
CA GLU A 56 5.98 -0.10 9.17
C GLU A 56 6.58 -0.74 10.44
N ILE A 57 7.92 -0.88 10.51
CA ILE A 57 8.60 -1.35 11.73
C ILE A 57 8.34 -0.40 12.90
N ALA A 58 8.42 0.91 12.66
CA ALA A 58 8.12 1.94 13.66
C ALA A 58 6.68 1.80 14.18
N LEU A 59 5.70 1.71 13.28
CA LEU A 59 4.29 1.56 13.61
C LEU A 59 4.04 0.28 14.42
N GLY A 60 4.60 -0.85 13.99
CA GLY A 60 4.43 -2.13 14.67
C GLY A 60 4.98 -2.17 16.09
N ASN A 61 6.00 -1.35 16.38
CA ASN A 61 6.69 -1.32 17.67
C ASN A 61 6.39 -0.05 18.48
N SER A 62 5.44 0.79 18.06
CA SER A 62 5.10 2.06 18.71
C SER A 62 6.31 3.00 18.90
N LYS A 63 7.25 3.00 17.94
CA LYS A 63 8.43 3.88 17.91
C LYS A 63 8.25 4.96 16.84
N LYS A 64 9.01 6.06 16.93
CA LYS A 64 9.09 7.02 15.83
C LYS A 64 9.98 6.45 14.72
N ALA A 65 9.62 6.67 13.44
CA ALA A 65 10.43 6.23 12.30
C ALA A 65 11.88 6.72 12.35
N SER A 66 12.13 7.90 12.92
CA SER A 66 13.48 8.45 13.12
C SER A 66 14.33 7.69 14.16
N GLN A 67 13.71 6.84 14.97
CA GLN A 67 14.38 6.03 15.99
C GLN A 67 14.67 4.60 15.50
N ILE A 68 14.11 4.20 14.36
CA ILE A 68 14.31 2.88 13.78
C ILE A 68 15.59 2.89 12.95
N TYR A 69 16.45 1.91 13.21
CA TYR A 69 17.56 1.60 12.32
C TYR A 69 17.92 0.12 12.40
N PHE A 70 18.50 -0.38 11.32
CA PHE A 70 19.14 -1.69 11.32
C PHE A 70 20.42 -1.64 10.50
N LYS A 71 21.24 -2.67 10.68
CA LYS A 71 22.58 -2.78 10.12
C LYS A 71 22.66 -4.05 9.31
N LEU A 72 23.12 -3.92 8.07
CA LEU A 72 23.58 -5.04 7.27
C LEU A 72 25.03 -5.33 7.64
N ILE A 73 25.28 -6.56 8.04
CA ILE A 73 26.63 -7.06 8.33
C ILE A 73 26.90 -8.14 7.29
N PHE A 74 28.00 -8.02 6.56
CA PHE A 74 28.34 -8.95 5.49
C PHE A 74 29.85 -9.07 5.32
N ILE A 75 30.29 -10.16 4.69
CA ILE A 75 31.70 -10.38 4.37
C ILE A 75 31.90 -9.99 2.91
N GLN A 76 32.74 -8.98 2.66
CA GLN A 76 33.19 -8.60 1.33
C GLN A 76 34.56 -9.23 1.05
N ASN A 77 34.68 -9.94 -0.08
CA ASN A 77 35.96 -10.41 -0.59
C ASN A 77 36.25 -9.72 -1.93
N ALA A 78 37.33 -8.97 -2.00
CA ALA A 78 37.75 -8.21 -3.16
C ALA A 78 39.10 -8.76 -3.65
N LYS A 79 39.17 -9.17 -4.93
CA LYS A 79 40.35 -9.81 -5.51
C LYS A 79 40.72 -9.19 -6.85
N ILE A 80 42.01 -9.19 -7.18
CA ILE A 80 42.50 -8.92 -8.53
C ILE A 80 43.30 -10.14 -8.99
N PHE A 81 42.93 -10.70 -10.14
CA PHE A 81 43.64 -11.80 -10.80
C PHE A 81 44.37 -11.27 -12.03
N LYS A 82 45.54 -11.82 -12.33
CA LYS A 82 46.21 -11.60 -13.62
C LYS A 82 45.77 -12.69 -14.59
N SER A 83 45.06 -12.33 -15.66
CA SER A 83 44.54 -13.26 -16.67
C SER A 83 45.43 -13.34 -17.92
N GLY A 84 46.45 -12.50 -18.03
CA GLY A 84 47.42 -12.49 -19.12
C GLY A 84 48.56 -11.52 -18.84
N ALA A 85 49.48 -11.34 -19.79
CA ALA A 85 50.65 -10.48 -19.60
C ALA A 85 50.29 -9.03 -19.20
N LYS A 86 49.18 -8.50 -19.72
CA LYS A 86 48.69 -7.13 -19.49
C LYS A 86 47.23 -7.06 -19.03
N LYS A 87 46.60 -8.22 -18.80
CA LYS A 87 45.16 -8.33 -18.52
C LYS A 87 44.91 -8.70 -17.07
N PHE A 88 44.04 -7.96 -16.42
CA PHE A 88 43.67 -8.15 -15.03
C PHE A 88 42.16 -8.22 -14.89
N ILE A 89 41.67 -9.00 -13.93
CA ILE A 89 40.25 -9.13 -13.60
C ILE A 89 40.10 -8.74 -12.13
N ALA A 90 39.38 -7.65 -11.87
CA ALA A 90 38.94 -7.29 -10.53
C ALA A 90 37.59 -7.97 -10.26
N ARG A 91 37.49 -8.69 -9.14
CA ARG A 91 36.28 -9.39 -8.73
C ARG A 91 35.93 -9.05 -7.30
N VAL A 92 34.65 -8.77 -7.05
CA VAL A 92 34.14 -8.48 -5.71
C VAL A 92 32.98 -9.40 -5.41
N GLU A 93 33.02 -10.03 -4.23
CA GLU A 93 32.02 -10.94 -3.73
C GLU A 93 31.49 -10.47 -2.38
N ILE A 94 30.20 -10.66 -2.14
CA ILE A 94 29.56 -10.48 -0.83
C ILE A 94 28.99 -11.82 -0.36
N LYS A 95 29.18 -12.15 0.91
CA LYS A 95 28.69 -13.38 1.56
C LYS A 95 28.05 -13.10 2.91
N ASN A 96 27.16 -14.00 3.33
CA ASN A 96 26.61 -14.05 4.68
C ASN A 96 25.99 -12.72 5.13
N ILE A 97 25.09 -12.16 4.33
CA ILE A 97 24.42 -10.90 4.68
C ILE A 97 23.46 -11.18 5.83
N VAL A 98 23.67 -10.52 6.97
CA VAL A 98 22.78 -10.62 8.13
C VAL A 98 22.32 -9.24 8.58
N CYS A 99 21.08 -9.15 9.03
CA CYS A 99 20.49 -7.90 9.52
C CYS A 99 20.43 -7.88 11.06
N ARG A 100 20.83 -6.76 11.69
CA ARG A 100 20.82 -6.57 13.17
C ARG A 100 20.28 -5.19 13.54
N GLY A 101 19.77 -5.02 14.77
CA GLY A 101 19.20 -3.75 15.26
C GLY A 101 17.69 -3.87 15.48
N ASP A 102 16.91 -2.90 14.98
CA ASP A 102 15.44 -2.96 14.99
C ASP A 102 14.91 -3.95 13.94
N VAL A 103 15.18 -5.24 14.16
CA VAL A 103 14.80 -6.36 13.26
C VAL A 103 13.62 -7.17 13.77
N PHE A 104 12.89 -6.65 14.75
CA PHE A 104 11.69 -7.27 15.29
C PHE A 104 10.46 -6.46 14.90
N TYR A 105 9.36 -7.14 14.60
CA TYR A 105 8.04 -6.54 14.43
C TYR A 105 7.05 -7.23 15.36
N LYS A 106 6.51 -6.49 16.34
CA LYS A 106 5.63 -7.04 17.39
C LYS A 106 6.23 -8.29 18.07
N GLY A 107 7.54 -8.27 18.33
CA GLY A 107 8.28 -9.36 18.98
C GLY A 107 8.72 -10.51 18.07
N PHE A 108 8.28 -10.58 16.81
CA PHE A 108 8.75 -11.57 15.84
C PHE A 108 9.96 -11.07 15.04
N ASP A 109 10.97 -11.94 14.87
CA ASP A 109 12.14 -11.66 14.03
C ASP A 109 11.71 -11.62 12.55
N ILE A 110 12.11 -10.53 11.88
CA ILE A 110 11.86 -10.26 10.45
C ILE A 110 13.17 -9.97 9.70
N SER A 111 14.33 -10.27 10.28
CA SER A 111 15.65 -9.99 9.69
C SER A 111 15.83 -10.62 8.30
N ASP A 112 15.18 -11.74 8.02
CA ASP A 112 15.19 -12.46 6.75
C ASP A 112 14.57 -11.65 5.59
N VAL A 113 13.57 -10.83 5.88
CA VAL A 113 12.90 -9.97 4.88
C VAL A 113 13.44 -8.54 4.85
N LEU A 114 14.49 -8.22 5.63
CA LEU A 114 15.12 -6.90 5.66
C LEU A 114 16.39 -6.80 4.81
N ILE A 115 16.81 -7.88 4.14
CA ILE A 115 17.96 -7.86 3.25
C ILE A 115 17.53 -7.23 1.90
N PRO A 116 18.18 -6.14 1.47
CA PRO A 116 17.90 -5.51 0.17
C PRO A 116 18.41 -6.36 -0.99
N SER A 117 17.70 -6.34 -2.12
CA SER A 117 18.06 -7.08 -3.33
C SER A 117 18.98 -6.31 -4.29
N GLU A 118 19.23 -5.02 -4.05
CA GLU A 118 20.01 -4.16 -4.95
C GLU A 118 21.12 -3.38 -4.25
N LEU A 119 22.22 -3.17 -4.96
CA LEU A 119 23.39 -2.43 -4.52
C LEU A 119 23.96 -1.57 -5.66
N ASP A 120 24.20 -0.30 -5.38
CA ASP A 120 25.09 0.56 -6.16
C ASP A 120 26.42 0.72 -5.43
N PHE A 121 27.53 0.79 -6.17
CA PHE A 121 28.84 1.07 -5.60
C PHE A 121 29.84 1.53 -6.66
N CYS A 122 30.95 2.07 -6.20
CA CYS A 122 32.08 2.47 -7.02
C CYS A 122 33.28 1.54 -6.78
N LEU A 123 33.83 0.96 -7.84
CA LEU A 123 35.03 0.13 -7.80
C LEU A 123 36.24 0.98 -8.18
N ASN A 124 37.18 1.16 -7.24
CA ASN A 124 38.40 1.93 -7.47
C ASN A 124 39.63 1.01 -7.42
N ILE A 125 40.45 1.06 -8.47
CA ILE A 125 41.71 0.33 -8.58
C ILE A 125 42.84 1.33 -8.49
N TYR A 126 43.79 1.07 -7.61
CA TYR A 126 44.98 1.90 -7.39
C TYR A 126 46.23 1.15 -7.81
N ASN A 127 47.23 1.90 -8.29
CA ASN A 127 48.56 1.38 -8.53
C ASN A 127 49.36 1.22 -7.21
N GLN A 128 50.58 0.72 -7.30
CA GLN A 128 51.47 0.54 -6.14
C GLN A 128 51.82 1.84 -5.38
N ASN A 129 51.66 3.01 -6.02
CA ASN A 129 51.90 4.32 -5.42
C ASN A 129 50.63 4.89 -4.76
N TYR A 130 49.55 4.12 -4.68
CA TYR A 130 48.22 4.56 -4.24
C TYR A 130 47.58 5.65 -5.11
N GLU A 131 48.03 5.78 -6.37
CA GLU A 131 47.38 6.67 -7.33
C GLU A 131 46.20 5.93 -7.99
N LEU A 132 45.08 6.64 -8.15
CA LEU A 132 43.88 6.09 -8.77
C LEU A 132 44.16 5.74 -10.24
N PHE A 133 44.05 4.46 -10.57
CA PHE A 133 44.35 3.94 -11.90
C PHE A 133 43.09 3.75 -12.75
N LYS A 134 42.04 3.14 -12.16
CA LYS A 134 40.74 2.93 -12.82
C LYS A 134 39.60 3.07 -11.81
N THR A 135 38.48 3.58 -12.32
CA THR A 135 37.21 3.65 -11.59
C THR A 135 36.11 3.07 -12.45
N ARG A 136 35.20 2.32 -11.84
CA ARG A 136 34.01 1.78 -12.51
C ARG A 136 32.81 1.81 -11.57
N ASP A 137 31.75 2.47 -12.01
CA ASP A 137 30.48 2.46 -11.28
C ASP A 137 29.65 1.24 -11.65
N PHE A 138 29.02 0.66 -10.63
CA PHE A 138 28.10 -0.46 -10.74
C PHE A 138 26.77 -0.03 -10.15
N ASN A 139 25.70 -0.10 -10.95
CA ASN A 139 24.37 0.32 -10.55
C ASN A 139 23.38 -0.84 -10.66
N ASN A 140 22.44 -0.93 -9.72
CA ASN A 140 21.39 -1.96 -9.60
C ASN A 140 21.94 -3.39 -9.62
N VAL A 141 23.06 -3.62 -8.94
CA VAL A 141 23.63 -4.97 -8.84
C VAL A 141 22.74 -5.83 -7.96
N LYS A 142 22.28 -6.96 -8.49
CA LYS A 142 21.42 -7.89 -7.76
C LYS A 142 22.19 -8.62 -6.68
N LEU A 143 21.59 -8.67 -5.49
CA LEU A 143 22.09 -9.33 -4.30
C LEU A 143 21.23 -10.56 -3.97
N ASN A 144 21.93 -11.57 -3.49
CA ASN A 144 21.39 -12.76 -2.83
C ASN A 144 21.95 -12.78 -1.40
N SER A 145 21.12 -13.18 -0.43
CA SER A 145 21.46 -13.20 1.00
C SER A 145 22.70 -14.03 1.32
N ASP A 146 22.90 -15.13 0.58
CA ASP A 146 23.92 -16.12 0.91
C ASP A 146 25.25 -15.79 0.26
N TYR A 147 25.23 -15.59 -1.06
CA TYR A 147 26.43 -15.36 -1.87
C TYR A 147 26.08 -14.55 -3.14
N SER A 148 26.86 -13.51 -3.42
CA SER A 148 26.76 -12.73 -4.66
C SER A 148 28.14 -12.34 -5.18
N VAL A 149 28.38 -12.51 -6.47
CA VAL A 149 29.48 -11.84 -7.19
C VAL A 149 28.92 -10.52 -7.68
N ILE A 150 29.36 -9.42 -7.06
CA ILE A 150 28.78 -8.09 -7.30
C ILE A 150 29.55 -7.27 -8.34
N ALA A 151 30.80 -7.65 -8.63
CA ALA A 151 31.55 -7.13 -9.76
C ALA A 151 32.50 -8.19 -10.31
N GLU A 152 32.62 -8.19 -11.64
CA GLU A 152 33.72 -8.80 -12.38
C GLU A 152 34.09 -7.82 -13.51
N TYR A 153 35.28 -7.23 -13.43
CA TYR A 153 35.74 -6.16 -14.32
C TYR A 153 37.12 -6.47 -14.88
N GLU A 154 37.20 -6.67 -16.19
CA GLU A 154 38.46 -6.84 -16.90
C GLU A 154 39.05 -5.47 -17.28
N PHE A 155 40.36 -5.31 -17.06
CA PHE A 155 41.09 -4.11 -17.43
C PHE A 155 42.52 -4.43 -17.86
N ASP A 156 43.03 -3.60 -18.78
CA ASP A 156 44.41 -3.68 -19.24
C ASP A 156 45.33 -2.77 -18.43
N ASP A 157 46.55 -3.23 -18.21
CA ASP A 157 47.65 -2.44 -17.65
C ASP A 157 48.95 -2.71 -18.41
N TYR A 158 49.51 -1.64 -18.97
CA TYR A 158 50.73 -1.68 -19.78
C TYR A 158 51.99 -1.44 -18.96
N ILE A 159 51.85 -1.07 -17.67
CA ILE A 159 52.94 -0.86 -16.74
C ILE A 159 53.20 -2.19 -16.03
N THR A 160 54.43 -2.70 -16.10
CA THR A 160 54.83 -4.05 -15.65
C THR A 160 54.85 -4.24 -14.12
N ASN A 161 54.28 -3.33 -13.34
CA ASN A 161 54.27 -3.46 -11.88
C ASN A 161 53.10 -4.32 -11.40
N ASP A 162 53.44 -5.35 -10.63
CA ASP A 162 52.50 -6.40 -10.25
C ASP A 162 51.68 -6.07 -8.98
N ARG A 163 51.93 -4.97 -8.26
CA ARG A 163 51.14 -4.63 -7.06
C ARG A 163 50.04 -3.62 -7.37
N LYS A 164 48.80 -4.01 -7.05
CA LYS A 164 47.58 -3.19 -7.20
C LYS A 164 46.74 -3.28 -5.94
N PHE A 165 45.92 -2.26 -5.71
CA PHE A 165 44.95 -2.25 -4.62
C PHE A 165 43.54 -2.03 -5.16
N LEU A 166 42.55 -2.58 -4.47
CA LEU A 166 41.15 -2.50 -4.85
C LEU A 166 40.34 -1.96 -3.66
N THR A 167 39.53 -0.93 -3.87
CA THR A 167 38.53 -0.49 -2.90
C THR A 167 37.14 -0.51 -3.53
N VAL A 168 36.14 -0.63 -2.66
CA VAL A 168 34.72 -0.65 -3.01
C VAL A 168 34.07 0.44 -2.17
N ASP A 169 33.81 1.57 -2.80
CA ASP A 169 33.36 2.79 -2.14
C ASP A 169 31.90 3.09 -2.51
N ASP A 170 31.29 4.09 -1.86
CA ASP A 170 29.95 4.60 -2.16
C ASP A 170 28.84 3.54 -2.26
N LYS A 171 28.88 2.54 -1.38
CA LYS A 171 27.88 1.47 -1.30
C LYS A 171 26.52 2.04 -0.91
N ASN A 172 25.53 1.90 -1.77
CA ASN A 172 24.14 2.26 -1.48
C ASN A 172 23.24 1.06 -1.74
N PHE A 173 22.55 0.61 -0.69
CA PHE A 173 21.64 -0.54 -0.78
C PHE A 173 20.20 -0.08 -0.97
N TYR A 174 19.47 -0.76 -1.85
CA TYR A 174 18.09 -0.42 -2.16
C TYR A 174 17.17 -1.63 -2.15
N TYR A 175 15.89 -1.33 -1.89
CA TYR A 175 14.82 -2.31 -1.89
C TYR A 175 14.01 -2.14 -3.16
N ASP A 176 13.90 -3.21 -3.94
CA ASP A 176 13.01 -3.22 -5.09
C ASP A 176 11.55 -3.45 -4.66
N TYR A 177 10.66 -3.57 -5.64
CA TYR A 177 9.25 -3.84 -5.40
C TYR A 177 9.02 -5.22 -4.77
N ASP A 178 9.79 -6.23 -5.17
CA ASP A 178 9.62 -7.60 -4.69
C ASP A 178 10.05 -7.73 -3.22
N ASP A 179 11.07 -6.97 -2.81
CA ASP A 179 11.46 -6.83 -1.41
C ASP A 179 10.35 -6.23 -0.56
N LYS A 180 9.74 -5.13 -1.02
CA LYS A 180 8.61 -4.50 -0.35
C LYS A 180 7.44 -5.48 -0.20
N GLU A 181 7.12 -6.23 -1.25
CA GLU A 181 6.04 -7.22 -1.23
C GLU A 181 6.33 -8.39 -0.29
N ARG A 182 7.57 -8.91 -0.28
CA ARG A 182 8.01 -9.96 0.64
C ARG A 182 7.89 -9.50 2.09
N PHE A 183 8.36 -8.29 2.39
CA PHE A 183 8.23 -7.66 3.70
C PHE A 183 6.75 -7.48 4.09
N HIS A 184 5.93 -6.92 3.20
CA HIS A 184 4.50 -6.72 3.46
C HIS A 184 3.77 -8.04 3.74
N LYS A 185 4.06 -9.11 2.98
CA LYS A 185 3.51 -10.45 3.21
C LYS A 185 3.88 -10.98 4.59
N ARG A 186 5.13 -10.81 5.03
CA ARG A 186 5.60 -11.21 6.37
C ARG A 186 4.86 -10.46 7.47
N LEU A 187 4.68 -9.14 7.33
CA LEU A 187 3.94 -8.34 8.30
C LEU A 187 2.45 -8.71 8.34
N SER A 188 1.83 -8.87 7.18
CA SER A 188 0.45 -9.37 7.04
C SER A 188 0.26 -10.70 7.77
N TYR A 189 1.23 -11.62 7.66
CA TYR A 189 1.19 -12.91 8.34
C TYR A 189 1.26 -12.77 9.87
N ILE A 190 2.16 -11.94 10.39
CA ILE A 190 2.26 -11.62 11.84
C ILE A 190 0.98 -10.94 12.34
N ASN A 191 0.45 -9.97 11.60
CA ASN A 191 -0.78 -9.27 11.96
C ASN A 191 -2.00 -10.22 11.94
N THR A 192 -2.03 -11.18 11.02
CA THR A 192 -3.07 -12.23 11.00
C THR A 192 -3.00 -13.11 12.25
N TYR A 193 -1.79 -13.44 12.72
CA TYR A 193 -1.60 -14.16 13.97
C TYR A 193 -2.14 -13.36 15.17
N TYR A 194 -1.78 -12.09 15.33
CA TYR A 194 -2.31 -11.27 16.44
C TYR A 194 -3.83 -11.07 16.37
N SER A 195 -4.39 -11.07 15.17
CA SER A 195 -5.84 -10.97 15.02
C SER A 195 -6.58 -12.25 15.41
N SER A 196 -5.88 -13.39 15.51
CA SER A 196 -6.50 -14.66 15.89
C SER A 196 -7.15 -14.59 17.27
N GLU A 197 -6.56 -13.87 18.21
CA GLU A 197 -7.10 -13.65 19.57
C GLU A 197 -8.55 -13.11 19.52
N VAL A 198 -8.73 -11.94 18.91
CA VAL A 198 -10.05 -11.29 18.77
C VAL A 198 -11.03 -12.18 18.00
N ILE A 199 -10.54 -12.90 16.99
CA ILE A 199 -11.38 -13.79 16.19
C ILE A 199 -11.82 -15.01 17.01
N PHE A 200 -10.93 -15.62 17.79
CA PHE A 200 -11.26 -16.75 18.63
C PHE A 200 -12.29 -16.36 19.69
N ASP A 201 -12.12 -15.22 20.38
CA ASP A 201 -13.12 -14.70 21.30
C ASP A 201 -14.49 -14.51 20.63
N SER A 202 -14.47 -13.99 19.41
CA SER A 202 -15.68 -13.77 18.62
C SER A 202 -16.36 -15.08 18.23
N VAL A 203 -15.58 -16.12 17.90
CA VAL A 203 -16.07 -17.46 17.61
C VAL A 203 -16.58 -18.18 18.85
N GLU A 204 -15.91 -18.03 20.00
CA GLU A 204 -16.41 -18.58 21.27
C GLU A 204 -17.77 -17.96 21.64
N ASN A 205 -17.91 -16.64 21.49
CA ASN A 205 -19.18 -15.96 21.64
C ASN A 205 -20.24 -16.47 20.65
N LEU A 206 -19.84 -16.78 19.41
CA LEU A 206 -20.73 -17.37 18.42
C LEU A 206 -21.24 -18.74 18.87
N ILE A 207 -20.33 -19.59 19.39
CA ILE A 207 -20.62 -20.93 19.88
C ILE A 207 -21.61 -20.87 21.06
N GLN A 208 -21.40 -19.96 22.01
CA GLN A 208 -22.31 -19.77 23.14
C GLN A 208 -23.73 -19.34 22.71
N LYS A 209 -23.84 -18.59 21.61
CA LYS A 209 -25.12 -18.09 21.05
C LYS A 209 -25.81 -19.08 20.11
N ILE A 210 -25.29 -20.30 19.93
CA ILE A 210 -25.93 -21.31 19.09
C ILE A 210 -27.27 -21.72 19.71
N LYS A 211 -28.36 -21.47 18.98
CA LYS A 211 -29.71 -21.87 19.40
C LYS A 211 -29.88 -23.36 19.16
N LYS A 212 -29.75 -24.13 20.24
CA LYS A 212 -29.82 -25.59 20.22
C LYS A 212 -31.11 -26.13 19.54
N ASN A 213 -32.23 -25.44 19.60
CA ASN A 213 -33.47 -25.97 19.00
C ASN A 213 -33.75 -25.44 17.58
N ASN A 214 -32.84 -24.66 16.98
CA ASN A 214 -32.98 -24.10 15.64
C ASN A 214 -31.91 -24.69 14.71
N LEU A 215 -32.31 -25.67 13.88
CA LEU A 215 -31.39 -26.37 12.97
C LEU A 215 -30.69 -25.44 11.97
N PRO A 216 -31.37 -24.47 11.30
CA PRO A 216 -30.71 -23.45 10.49
C PRO A 216 -29.62 -22.66 11.20
N ASP A 217 -29.93 -22.08 12.37
CA ASP A 217 -28.98 -21.30 13.17
C ASP A 217 -27.77 -22.16 13.56
N TYR A 218 -28.04 -23.39 14.04
CA TYR A 218 -27.01 -24.33 14.42
C TYR A 218 -26.08 -24.65 13.25
N PHE A 219 -26.66 -25.01 12.10
CA PHE A 219 -25.90 -25.42 10.92
C PHE A 219 -24.98 -24.29 10.42
N VAL A 220 -25.50 -23.08 10.30
CA VAL A 220 -24.74 -21.91 9.83
C VAL A 220 -23.58 -21.60 10.77
N LYS A 221 -23.85 -21.54 12.08
CA LYS A 221 -22.81 -21.22 13.07
C LYS A 221 -21.77 -22.33 13.21
N PHE A 222 -22.19 -23.60 13.23
CA PHE A 222 -21.26 -24.73 13.22
C PHE A 222 -20.33 -24.71 12.00
N SER A 223 -20.90 -24.47 10.81
CA SER A 223 -20.13 -24.39 9.56
C SER A 223 -19.12 -23.24 9.61
N GLU A 224 -19.49 -22.11 10.22
CA GLU A 224 -18.59 -20.97 10.39
C GLU A 224 -17.45 -21.27 11.36
N VAL A 225 -17.74 -21.88 12.51
CA VAL A 225 -16.73 -22.31 13.50
C VAL A 225 -15.71 -23.21 12.82
N LYS A 226 -16.18 -24.21 12.05
CA LYS A 226 -15.34 -25.12 11.28
C LYS A 226 -14.46 -24.40 10.26
N ARG A 227 -15.04 -23.44 9.54
CA ARG A 227 -14.32 -22.64 8.55
C ARG A 227 -13.20 -21.82 9.19
N VAL A 228 -13.47 -21.17 10.32
CA VAL A 228 -12.46 -20.38 11.04
C VAL A 228 -11.35 -21.28 11.58
N TYR A 229 -11.70 -22.43 12.16
CA TYR A 229 -10.73 -23.43 12.57
C TYR A 229 -9.81 -23.83 11.40
N ASN A 230 -10.38 -24.28 10.27
CA ASN A 230 -9.62 -24.67 9.09
C ASN A 230 -8.75 -23.53 8.54
N TYR A 231 -9.25 -22.29 8.56
CA TYR A 231 -8.48 -21.14 8.08
C TYR A 231 -7.19 -20.96 8.88
N PHE A 232 -7.28 -21.03 10.20
CA PHE A 232 -6.15 -20.85 11.09
C PHE A 232 -5.23 -22.06 11.10
N GLU A 233 -5.78 -23.28 11.16
CA GLU A 233 -5.02 -24.52 11.05
C GLU A 233 -4.12 -24.50 9.80
N ASN A 234 -4.66 -24.14 8.63
CA ASN A 234 -3.91 -24.09 7.37
C ASN A 234 -2.83 -22.98 7.31
N LYS A 235 -2.75 -22.07 8.28
CA LYS A 235 -1.68 -21.06 8.32
C LYS A 235 -0.39 -21.64 8.85
N ASN A 236 -0.40 -22.71 9.64
CA ASN A 236 0.78 -23.28 10.30
C ASN A 236 1.59 -22.21 11.07
N PHE A 237 0.91 -21.38 11.88
CA PHE A 237 1.59 -20.33 12.65
C PHE A 237 2.63 -20.89 13.61
N GLU A 238 2.35 -22.05 14.21
CA GLU A 238 3.24 -22.70 15.19
C GLU A 238 4.67 -22.86 14.66
N GLU A 239 4.82 -23.36 13.44
CA GLU A 239 6.11 -23.58 12.78
C GLU A 239 6.69 -22.26 12.24
N ASN A 240 5.91 -21.49 11.48
CA ASN A 240 6.39 -20.33 10.72
C ASN A 240 6.70 -19.09 11.59
N LEU A 241 6.09 -19.00 12.78
CA LEU A 241 6.35 -17.96 13.78
C LEU A 241 7.08 -18.50 15.02
N LYS A 242 7.37 -19.82 15.06
CA LYS A 242 8.05 -20.49 16.18
C LYS A 242 7.34 -20.25 17.52
N LEU A 243 6.00 -20.39 17.52
CA LEU A 243 5.15 -20.03 18.65
C LEU A 243 5.45 -20.82 19.93
N LYS A 244 6.07 -22.00 19.82
CA LYS A 244 6.56 -22.77 20.97
C LYS A 244 7.42 -21.93 21.94
N TYR A 245 8.14 -20.93 21.43
CA TYR A 245 9.00 -20.06 22.24
C TYR A 245 8.37 -18.69 22.53
N TYR A 246 7.43 -18.24 21.70
CA TYR A 246 6.81 -16.91 21.81
C TYR A 246 5.38 -16.93 21.22
N ASP A 247 4.38 -17.17 22.08
CA ASP A 247 2.94 -17.16 21.72
C ASP A 247 2.16 -16.11 22.52
N PRO A 248 2.44 -14.80 22.34
CA PRO A 248 1.80 -13.74 23.11
C PRO A 248 0.27 -13.66 22.93
N ALA A 249 -0.27 -14.11 21.79
CA ALA A 249 -1.71 -14.13 21.51
C ALA A 249 -2.40 -15.43 21.96
N GLY A 250 -1.67 -16.39 22.55
CA GLY A 250 -2.22 -17.67 23.03
C GLY A 250 -2.83 -18.55 21.93
N TYR A 251 -2.35 -18.42 20.69
CA TYR A 251 -2.90 -19.11 19.52
C TYR A 251 -2.96 -20.62 19.72
N ILE A 252 -1.91 -21.24 20.27
CA ILE A 252 -1.82 -22.71 20.41
C ILE A 252 -2.95 -23.23 21.30
N ASN A 253 -3.20 -22.56 22.43
CA ASN A 253 -4.27 -22.95 23.35
C ASN A 253 -5.64 -22.71 22.72
N ASN A 254 -5.81 -21.57 22.04
CA ASN A 254 -7.08 -21.18 21.45
C ASN A 254 -7.49 -22.09 20.29
N ILE A 255 -6.57 -22.44 19.38
CA ILE A 255 -6.86 -23.35 18.27
C ILE A 255 -7.18 -24.77 18.76
N HIS A 256 -6.51 -25.22 19.82
CA HIS A 256 -6.81 -26.51 20.47
C HIS A 256 -8.16 -26.49 21.20
N SER A 257 -8.48 -25.43 21.95
CA SER A 257 -9.81 -25.25 22.55
C SER A 257 -10.91 -25.30 21.49
N LEU A 258 -10.69 -24.59 20.38
CA LEU A 258 -11.64 -24.53 19.27
C LEU A 258 -11.84 -25.90 18.61
N SER A 259 -10.79 -26.70 18.45
CA SER A 259 -10.90 -28.06 17.86
C SER A 259 -11.78 -28.97 18.72
N LEU A 260 -11.62 -28.95 20.04
CA LEU A 260 -12.44 -29.71 20.98
C LEU A 260 -13.90 -29.27 20.95
N GLN A 261 -14.15 -27.95 20.91
CA GLN A 261 -15.50 -27.40 20.78
C GLN A 261 -16.14 -27.81 19.45
N LEU A 262 -15.38 -27.79 18.36
CA LEU A 262 -15.84 -28.19 17.04
C LEU A 262 -16.24 -29.68 17.00
N THR A 263 -15.47 -30.57 17.63
CA THR A 263 -15.82 -32.00 17.75
C THR A 263 -17.15 -32.17 18.49
N ARG A 264 -17.35 -31.44 19.60
CA ARG A 264 -18.62 -31.48 20.36
C ARG A 264 -19.79 -30.98 19.51
N LEU A 265 -19.61 -29.88 18.80
CA LEU A 265 -20.64 -29.31 17.93
C LEU A 265 -21.00 -30.27 16.79
N GLN A 266 -20.03 -30.97 16.22
CA GLN A 266 -20.25 -31.96 15.17
C GLN A 266 -21.05 -33.17 15.69
N THR A 267 -20.75 -33.67 16.89
CA THR A 267 -21.51 -34.77 17.49
C THR A 267 -22.97 -34.38 17.71
N ILE A 268 -23.22 -33.21 18.30
CA ILE A 268 -24.58 -32.70 18.55
C ILE A 268 -25.31 -32.47 17.21
N PHE A 269 -24.62 -31.96 16.19
CA PHE A 269 -25.20 -31.79 14.85
C PHE A 269 -25.69 -33.13 14.30
N ASN A 270 -24.83 -34.15 14.31
CA ASN A 270 -25.15 -35.48 13.79
C ASN A 270 -26.32 -36.14 14.54
N GLN A 271 -26.37 -36.01 15.87
CA GLN A 271 -27.49 -36.51 16.69
C GLN A 271 -28.82 -35.87 16.25
N ARG A 272 -28.86 -34.55 16.08
CA ARG A 272 -30.10 -33.85 15.69
C ARG A 272 -30.56 -34.15 14.28
N ILE A 273 -29.61 -34.40 13.38
CA ILE A 273 -29.94 -34.88 12.04
C ILE A 273 -30.63 -36.23 12.14
N ALA A 274 -30.10 -37.13 12.97
CA ALA A 274 -30.69 -38.45 13.17
C ALA A 274 -32.08 -38.41 13.83
N GLU A 275 -32.34 -37.44 14.71
CA GLU A 275 -33.62 -37.24 15.40
C GLU A 275 -34.69 -36.54 14.53
N ASN A 276 -34.28 -35.66 13.60
CA ASN A 276 -35.21 -34.91 12.76
C ASN A 276 -35.67 -35.71 11.52
N ASN A 277 -36.80 -36.41 11.66
CA ASN A 277 -37.53 -37.04 10.54
C ASN A 277 -38.39 -36.06 9.70
N HIS A 278 -38.22 -34.74 9.86
CA HIS A 278 -39.10 -33.76 9.24
C HIS A 278 -38.90 -33.58 7.73
N PHE A 279 -40.01 -33.37 7.03
CA PHE A 279 -40.07 -33.04 5.60
C PHE A 279 -39.34 -31.73 5.31
N TYR A 280 -38.29 -31.80 4.49
CA TYR A 280 -37.51 -30.64 4.07
C TYR A 280 -38.33 -29.76 3.12
N SER A 281 -38.47 -28.48 3.46
CA SER A 281 -39.27 -27.51 2.71
C SER A 281 -38.45 -26.28 2.31
N LEU A 282 -38.92 -25.54 1.32
CA LEU A 282 -38.32 -24.28 0.85
C LEU A 282 -38.14 -23.24 1.98
N SER A 283 -38.95 -23.32 3.04
CA SER A 283 -38.83 -22.44 4.21
C SER A 283 -37.54 -22.68 5.01
N LEU A 284 -37.07 -23.93 5.12
CA LEU A 284 -35.81 -24.26 5.79
C LEU A 284 -34.61 -23.70 5.01
N ILE A 285 -34.65 -23.81 3.68
CA ILE A 285 -33.63 -23.24 2.79
C ILE A 285 -33.54 -21.72 2.99
N ASN A 286 -34.69 -21.04 3.00
CA ASN A 286 -34.75 -19.59 3.22
C ASN A 286 -34.27 -19.20 4.63
N ALA A 287 -34.56 -20.03 5.64
CA ALA A 287 -34.06 -19.81 7.00
C ALA A 287 -32.53 -19.92 7.07
N ILE A 288 -31.94 -20.95 6.46
CA ILE A 288 -30.47 -21.11 6.38
C ILE A 288 -29.83 -19.93 5.64
N ALA A 289 -30.40 -19.53 4.50
CA ALA A 289 -29.89 -18.41 3.72
C ALA A 289 -29.93 -17.09 4.51
N LYS A 290 -31.02 -16.86 5.27
CA LYS A 290 -31.14 -15.70 6.15
C LYS A 290 -30.10 -15.71 7.26
N GLU A 291 -29.98 -16.81 8.02
CA GLU A 291 -29.00 -16.95 9.10
C GLU A 291 -27.56 -16.75 8.60
N TYR A 292 -27.25 -17.23 7.40
CA TYR A 292 -25.94 -17.03 6.77
C TYR A 292 -25.64 -15.55 6.49
N ILE A 293 -26.62 -14.79 6.01
CA ILE A 293 -26.47 -13.36 5.73
C ILE A 293 -26.45 -12.52 7.03
N ASP A 294 -27.19 -12.92 8.05
CA ASP A 294 -27.15 -12.30 9.38
C ASP A 294 -25.78 -12.52 10.04
N LEU A 295 -25.21 -13.72 9.90
CA LEU A 295 -23.85 -14.00 10.31
C LEU A 295 -22.83 -13.15 9.53
N LEU A 296 -22.97 -13.02 8.21
CA LEU A 296 -22.11 -12.14 7.40
C LEU A 296 -22.14 -10.69 7.86
N SER A 297 -23.33 -10.20 8.21
CA SER A 297 -23.50 -8.85 8.75
C SER A 297 -22.74 -8.67 10.07
N THR A 298 -22.75 -9.69 10.93
CA THR A 298 -22.04 -9.66 12.22
C THR A 298 -20.53 -9.48 12.06
N PHE A 299 -19.91 -10.14 11.06
CA PHE A 299 -18.47 -9.98 10.79
C PHE A 299 -18.13 -8.60 10.21
N LEU A 300 -19.02 -8.03 9.38
CA LEU A 300 -18.85 -6.65 8.92
C LEU A 300 -18.91 -5.67 10.10
N ASP A 301 -19.85 -5.87 11.02
CA ASP A 301 -19.93 -5.07 12.23
C ASP A 301 -18.69 -5.25 13.12
N TRP A 302 -18.08 -6.44 13.18
CA TRP A 302 -16.81 -6.66 13.88
C TRP A 302 -15.62 -5.95 13.21
N SER A 303 -15.54 -5.91 11.88
CA SER A 303 -14.49 -5.17 11.15
C SER A 303 -14.56 -3.67 11.43
N LEU A 304 -15.77 -3.13 11.60
CA LEU A 304 -16.00 -1.69 11.68
C LEU A 304 -15.93 -1.14 13.11
N ASN A 305 -16.30 -1.94 14.12
CA ASN A 305 -16.42 -1.48 15.51
C ASN A 305 -15.16 -1.71 16.35
N ASN A 306 -14.24 -2.58 15.91
CA ASN A 306 -12.95 -2.78 16.58
C ASN A 306 -11.93 -1.80 16.00
N GLY A 307 -11.92 -0.57 16.51
CA GLY A 307 -11.17 0.60 16.00
C GLY A 307 -9.65 0.54 16.05
N ASN A 308 -9.03 -0.65 15.94
CA ASN A 308 -7.59 -0.81 15.90
C ASN A 308 -7.18 -1.33 14.51
N HIS A 309 -6.61 -0.43 13.69
CA HIS A 309 -6.20 -0.67 12.30
C HIS A 309 -5.33 -1.92 12.09
N SER A 310 -4.67 -2.43 13.13
CA SER A 310 -3.89 -3.68 13.08
C SER A 310 -4.74 -4.95 12.89
N TYR A 311 -6.02 -4.93 13.31
CA TYR A 311 -6.92 -6.09 13.31
C TYR A 311 -7.84 -6.15 12.08
N ASN A 312 -8.04 -5.00 11.43
CA ASN A 312 -8.88 -4.88 10.24
C ASN A 312 -8.42 -5.84 9.15
N TYR A 313 -7.11 -6.02 8.94
CA TYR A 313 -6.64 -6.88 7.85
C TYR A 313 -7.10 -8.34 8.00
N ALA A 314 -7.05 -8.96 9.17
CA ALA A 314 -7.47 -10.36 9.30
C ALA A 314 -9.00 -10.51 9.33
N ILE A 315 -9.72 -9.53 9.88
CA ILE A 315 -11.19 -9.51 9.87
C ILE A 315 -11.70 -9.23 8.44
N ASP A 316 -11.02 -8.36 7.69
CA ASP A 316 -11.26 -8.12 6.26
C ASP A 316 -10.89 -9.35 5.44
N GLN A 317 -9.77 -10.02 5.76
CA GLN A 317 -9.42 -11.30 5.16
C GLN A 317 -10.47 -12.36 5.50
N LEU A 318 -10.99 -12.46 6.72
CA LEU A 318 -12.06 -13.42 7.03
C LEU A 318 -13.37 -13.07 6.32
N SER A 319 -13.68 -11.78 6.17
CA SER A 319 -14.81 -11.27 5.40
C SER A 319 -14.66 -11.59 3.90
N TYR A 320 -13.44 -11.53 3.37
CA TYR A 320 -13.06 -11.86 1.99
C TYR A 320 -12.92 -13.39 1.76
N ILE A 321 -12.42 -14.14 2.73
CA ILE A 321 -12.27 -15.61 2.73
C ILE A 321 -13.62 -16.30 2.85
N LYS A 322 -14.59 -15.67 3.54
CA LYS A 322 -16.01 -16.05 3.52
C LYS A 322 -16.55 -16.27 2.11
N TYR A 323 -15.85 -15.72 1.13
CA TYR A 323 -16.23 -15.74 -0.25
C TYR A 323 -15.44 -16.68 -1.16
N LYS A 324 -14.14 -16.85 -0.90
CA LYS A 324 -13.33 -17.72 -1.77
C LYS A 324 -13.83 -19.17 -1.71
N ASN A 325 -14.34 -19.58 -0.55
CA ASN A 325 -14.86 -20.91 -0.24
C ASN A 325 -16.28 -20.86 0.34
N ALA A 326 -17.16 -19.96 -0.13
CA ALA A 326 -18.58 -20.01 0.25
C ALA A 326 -19.10 -21.40 -0.11
N ASP A 327 -19.15 -22.25 0.91
CA ASP A 327 -19.29 -23.68 0.76
C ASP A 327 -20.77 -23.99 0.56
N ILE A 328 -21.43 -23.29 -0.36
CA ILE A 328 -22.83 -23.48 -0.74
C ILE A 328 -22.96 -24.85 -1.38
N ILE A 329 -21.90 -25.34 -2.01
CA ILE A 329 -21.81 -26.72 -2.48
C ILE A 329 -21.74 -27.68 -1.29
N TYR A 330 -20.98 -27.39 -0.23
CA TYR A 330 -20.99 -28.20 1.01
C TYR A 330 -22.29 -28.06 1.80
N ALA A 331 -22.88 -26.87 1.89
CA ALA A 331 -24.15 -26.61 2.53
C ALA A 331 -25.29 -27.26 1.75
N ALA A 332 -25.31 -27.16 0.43
CA ALA A 332 -26.21 -27.91 -0.44
C ALA A 332 -25.92 -29.41 -0.37
N GLY A 333 -24.66 -29.83 -0.20
CA GLY A 333 -24.25 -31.22 -0.01
C GLY A 333 -24.73 -31.79 1.33
N ILE A 334 -24.68 -30.99 2.39
CA ILE A 334 -25.26 -31.32 3.70
C ILE A 334 -26.77 -31.32 3.59
N ILE A 335 -27.41 -30.27 3.05
CA ILE A 335 -28.86 -30.24 2.81
C ILE A 335 -29.29 -31.42 1.94
N LYS A 336 -28.49 -31.85 0.95
CA LYS A 336 -28.74 -33.07 0.17
C LYS A 336 -28.65 -34.34 1.02
N LYS A 337 -27.63 -34.47 1.88
CA LYS A 337 -27.50 -35.58 2.84
C LYS A 337 -28.62 -35.60 3.88
N LEU A 338 -29.20 -34.44 4.17
CA LEU A 338 -30.31 -34.26 5.10
C LEU A 338 -31.66 -34.72 4.52
N ILE A 339 -31.82 -34.73 3.18
CA ILE A 339 -33.07 -35.08 2.51
C ILE A 339 -33.28 -36.62 2.49
N PRO A 340 -34.35 -37.18 3.11
CA PRO A 340 -34.62 -38.62 3.12
C PRO A 340 -34.95 -39.19 1.74
N GLY A 341 -34.77 -40.50 1.56
CA GLY A 341 -34.85 -41.26 0.29
C GLY A 341 -36.05 -40.98 -0.64
N LYS A 342 -37.19 -40.47 -0.13
CA LYS A 342 -38.36 -40.10 -0.95
C LYS A 342 -38.16 -38.83 -1.82
N PHE A 343 -37.09 -38.09 -1.59
CA PHE A 343 -36.71 -36.89 -2.34
C PHE A 343 -35.34 -37.02 -3.03
N GLN A 344 -34.81 -38.25 -3.18
CA GLN A 344 -33.62 -38.50 -4.02
C GLN A 344 -33.81 -38.04 -5.47
N ASN A 345 -35.07 -37.85 -5.91
CA ASN A 345 -35.43 -37.29 -7.21
C ASN A 345 -35.44 -35.74 -7.26
N LEU A 346 -35.21 -35.03 -6.14
CA LEU A 346 -34.94 -33.59 -6.20
C LEU A 346 -33.62 -33.40 -6.94
N ASN A 347 -33.70 -32.83 -8.13
CA ASN A 347 -32.52 -32.46 -8.91
C ASN A 347 -31.62 -31.59 -8.02
N PHE A 348 -30.42 -32.08 -7.71
CA PHE A 348 -29.44 -31.38 -6.89
C PHE A 348 -29.18 -29.95 -7.39
N ASN A 349 -29.27 -29.75 -8.71
CA ASN A 349 -29.13 -28.43 -9.33
C ASN A 349 -30.30 -27.49 -9.00
N TYR A 350 -31.52 -28.00 -8.82
CA TYR A 350 -32.68 -27.22 -8.40
C TYR A 350 -32.57 -26.78 -6.93
N LEU A 351 -32.05 -27.65 -6.06
CA LEU A 351 -31.75 -27.31 -4.67
C LEU A 351 -30.67 -26.23 -4.58
N ILE A 352 -29.55 -26.42 -5.28
CA ILE A 352 -28.47 -25.44 -5.37
C ILE A 352 -29.01 -24.11 -5.91
N PHE A 353 -29.82 -24.14 -6.98
CA PHE A 353 -30.40 -22.94 -7.56
C PHE A 353 -31.23 -22.15 -6.55
N ASN A 354 -32.13 -22.80 -5.80
CA ASN A 354 -32.98 -22.12 -4.83
C ASN A 354 -32.22 -21.59 -3.62
N ILE A 355 -31.26 -22.35 -3.07
CA ILE A 355 -30.37 -21.86 -2.01
C ILE A 355 -29.62 -20.64 -2.51
N SER A 356 -29.06 -20.74 -3.72
CA SER A 356 -28.21 -19.69 -4.27
C SER A 356 -29.02 -18.42 -4.54
N LYS A 357 -30.24 -18.57 -5.07
CA LYS A 357 -31.17 -17.47 -5.28
C LYS A 357 -31.54 -16.80 -3.96
N SER A 358 -31.87 -17.58 -2.94
CA SER A 358 -32.23 -17.04 -1.62
C SER A 358 -31.08 -16.29 -0.96
N VAL A 359 -29.86 -16.82 -1.02
CA VAL A 359 -28.67 -16.12 -0.51
C VAL A 359 -28.41 -14.83 -1.28
N PHE A 360 -28.50 -14.86 -2.61
CA PHE A 360 -28.35 -13.67 -3.46
C PHE A 360 -29.38 -12.58 -3.13
N GLU A 361 -30.66 -12.92 -3.04
CA GLU A 361 -31.72 -11.97 -2.70
C GLU A 361 -31.50 -11.32 -1.32
N ASN A 362 -30.98 -12.08 -0.35
CA ASN A 362 -30.65 -11.54 0.97
C ASN A 362 -29.40 -10.65 0.94
N PHE A 363 -28.39 -10.92 0.10
CA PHE A 363 -27.28 -9.97 -0.15
C PHE A 363 -27.81 -8.62 -0.63
N ILE A 364 -28.67 -8.62 -1.65
CA ILE A 364 -29.25 -7.39 -2.20
C ILE A 364 -30.07 -6.64 -1.15
N LYS A 365 -30.96 -7.33 -0.41
CA LYS A 365 -31.75 -6.71 0.67
C LYS A 365 -30.86 -6.07 1.74
N LYS A 366 -29.76 -6.72 2.11
CA LYS A 366 -28.82 -6.19 3.10
C LYS A 366 -28.06 -4.98 2.58
N ALA A 367 -27.55 -5.05 1.35
CA ALA A 367 -26.87 -3.93 0.70
C ALA A 367 -27.80 -2.70 0.59
N ASP A 368 -29.05 -2.90 0.16
CA ASP A 368 -30.05 -1.85 0.11
C ASP A 368 -30.31 -1.22 1.48
N SER A 369 -30.35 -2.03 2.54
CA SER A 369 -30.46 -1.51 3.91
C SER A 369 -29.26 -0.62 4.26
N PHE A 370 -28.03 -1.05 3.97
CA PHE A 370 -26.84 -0.22 4.21
C PHE A 370 -26.83 1.07 3.39
N ILE A 371 -27.23 1.03 2.12
CA ILE A 371 -27.37 2.23 1.27
C ILE A 371 -28.39 3.21 1.88
N LYS A 372 -29.55 2.71 2.34
CA LYS A 372 -30.59 3.55 2.98
C LYS A 372 -30.05 4.25 4.24
N HIS A 373 -29.18 3.60 5.00
CA HIS A 373 -28.54 4.14 6.19
C HIS A 373 -27.23 4.90 5.91
N LYS A 374 -26.90 5.18 4.63
CA LYS A 374 -25.67 5.87 4.20
C LYS A 374 -24.37 5.17 4.60
N LYS A 375 -24.44 3.86 4.87
CA LYS A 375 -23.32 2.95 5.15
C LYS A 375 -22.77 2.40 3.83
N TYR A 376 -22.18 3.28 3.02
CA TYR A 376 -21.88 2.97 1.62
C TYR A 376 -20.69 2.01 1.43
N ASN A 377 -19.69 2.08 2.31
CA ASN A 377 -18.55 1.15 2.26
C ASN A 377 -19.03 -0.28 2.57
N GLU A 378 -19.88 -0.42 3.57
CA GLU A 378 -20.49 -1.68 3.99
C GLU A 378 -21.38 -2.25 2.90
N ALA A 379 -22.21 -1.40 2.28
CA ALA A 379 -23.00 -1.80 1.12
C ALA A 379 -22.12 -2.30 -0.02
N LEU A 380 -21.02 -1.60 -0.33
CA LEU A 380 -20.12 -1.98 -1.42
C LEU A 380 -19.48 -3.35 -1.16
N ILE A 381 -19.04 -3.63 0.07
CA ILE A 381 -18.49 -4.94 0.45
C ILE A 381 -19.54 -6.03 0.26
N VAL A 382 -20.78 -5.82 0.74
CA VAL A 382 -21.88 -6.78 0.57
C VAL A 382 -22.20 -7.01 -0.91
N LEU A 383 -22.12 -5.99 -1.76
CA LEU A 383 -22.40 -6.09 -3.20
C LEU A 383 -21.27 -6.77 -3.98
N GLN A 384 -20.01 -6.53 -3.63
CA GLN A 384 -18.87 -7.28 -4.18
C GLN A 384 -18.95 -8.76 -3.78
N ASN A 385 -19.42 -9.02 -2.55
CA ASN A 385 -19.81 -10.34 -2.09
C ASN A 385 -21.10 -10.85 -2.76
N ALA A 386 -21.96 -10.03 -3.36
CA ALA A 386 -23.03 -10.56 -4.20
C ALA A 386 -22.48 -10.95 -5.59
N GLU A 387 -21.53 -10.18 -6.11
CA GLU A 387 -21.02 -10.28 -7.48
C GLU A 387 -20.20 -11.55 -7.71
N SER A 388 -19.16 -11.82 -6.93
CA SER A 388 -18.34 -13.01 -7.19
C SER A 388 -19.03 -14.36 -6.86
N PHE A 389 -20.26 -14.33 -6.35
CA PHE A 389 -21.06 -15.44 -5.84
C PHE A 389 -21.86 -15.93 -7.02
N LEU A 390 -22.40 -14.97 -7.78
CA LEU A 390 -22.90 -15.20 -9.12
C LEU A 390 -21.81 -15.75 -10.02
N GLN A 391 -20.57 -15.23 -9.96
CA GLN A 391 -19.46 -15.76 -10.77
C GLN A 391 -19.17 -17.25 -10.50
N LYS A 392 -19.35 -17.70 -9.25
CA LYS A 392 -19.15 -19.10 -8.84
C LYS A 392 -20.40 -19.96 -8.93
N THR A 393 -21.57 -19.35 -9.05
CA THR A 393 -22.86 -20.03 -9.12
C THR A 393 -23.58 -19.60 -10.40
N PRO A 394 -23.10 -20.03 -11.58
CA PRO A 394 -23.57 -19.55 -12.89
C PRO A 394 -25.03 -19.90 -13.19
N LEU A 395 -25.70 -20.64 -12.30
CA LEU A 395 -27.13 -20.97 -12.39
C LEU A 395 -28.05 -19.74 -12.24
N ILE A 396 -27.53 -18.56 -11.85
CA ILE A 396 -28.31 -17.33 -11.65
C ILE A 396 -27.87 -16.25 -12.65
N SER A 397 -28.75 -15.91 -13.60
CA SER A 397 -28.52 -14.90 -14.66
C SER A 397 -28.93 -13.48 -14.26
N GLN A 398 -28.58 -13.02 -13.04
CA GLN A 398 -29.01 -11.71 -12.50
C GLN A 398 -27.90 -10.64 -12.39
N THR A 399 -26.84 -10.74 -13.19
CA THR A 399 -25.68 -9.84 -13.15
C THR A 399 -26.00 -8.35 -13.31
N ASN A 400 -27.04 -8.01 -14.08
CA ASN A 400 -27.43 -6.62 -14.31
C ASN A 400 -28.02 -5.90 -13.08
N LEU A 401 -28.52 -6.64 -12.08
CA LEU A 401 -29.12 -6.04 -10.88
C LEU A 401 -28.06 -5.46 -9.92
N ILE A 402 -26.90 -6.12 -9.80
CA ILE A 402 -25.84 -5.71 -8.86
C ILE A 402 -25.17 -4.40 -9.30
N ALA A 403 -24.92 -4.24 -10.60
CA ALA A 403 -24.17 -3.11 -11.14
C ALA A 403 -24.80 -1.76 -10.74
N LYS A 404 -26.15 -1.68 -10.72
CA LYS A 404 -26.89 -0.49 -10.29
C LYS A 404 -26.61 -0.15 -8.83
N ASP A 405 -26.63 -1.15 -7.94
CA ASP A 405 -26.41 -0.92 -6.52
C ASP A 405 -24.94 -0.65 -6.19
N ILE A 406 -24.00 -1.24 -6.95
CA ILE A 406 -22.58 -0.87 -6.90
C ILE A 406 -22.40 0.60 -7.29
N SER A 407 -23.05 1.06 -8.37
CA SER A 407 -23.04 2.48 -8.76
C SER A 407 -23.56 3.37 -7.63
N ARG A 408 -24.69 3.01 -7.00
CA ARG A 408 -25.27 3.77 -5.88
C ARG A 408 -24.33 3.84 -4.68
N ALA A 409 -23.70 2.73 -4.29
CA ALA A 409 -22.76 2.68 -3.18
C ALA A 409 -21.50 3.51 -3.47
N LYS A 410 -20.87 3.33 -4.65
CA LYS A 410 -19.68 4.09 -5.05
C LYS A 410 -19.96 5.59 -5.15
N PHE A 411 -21.08 5.97 -5.76
CA PHE A 411 -21.50 7.36 -5.80
C PHE A 411 -21.73 7.93 -4.39
N GLY A 412 -22.29 7.15 -3.46
CA GLY A 412 -22.44 7.53 -2.07
C GLY A 412 -21.12 7.81 -1.35
N ILE A 413 -20.09 6.97 -1.55
CA ILE A 413 -18.73 7.16 -1.00
C ILE A 413 -18.11 8.45 -1.58
N TYR A 414 -18.15 8.59 -2.90
CA TYR A 414 -17.68 9.79 -3.59
C TYR A 414 -18.35 11.06 -3.04
N TYR A 415 -19.67 11.05 -2.92
CA TYR A 415 -20.44 12.17 -2.39
C TYR A 415 -20.13 12.46 -0.91
N ALA A 416 -19.80 11.42 -0.12
CA ALA A 416 -19.37 11.62 1.27
C ALA A 416 -18.05 12.40 1.36
N TYR A 417 -17.07 12.12 0.50
CA TYR A 417 -15.84 12.92 0.43
C TYR A 417 -16.13 14.39 0.09
N LEU A 418 -16.99 14.64 -0.90
CA LEU A 418 -17.39 15.99 -1.27
C LEU A 418 -18.13 16.72 -0.14
N ARG A 419 -18.96 16.01 0.63
CA ARG A 419 -19.62 16.59 1.83
C ARG A 419 -18.64 16.96 2.92
N VAL A 420 -17.61 16.15 3.15
CA VAL A 420 -16.56 16.49 4.14
C VAL A 420 -15.76 17.70 3.66
N ALA A 421 -15.41 17.75 2.36
CA ALA A 421 -14.78 18.92 1.77
C ALA A 421 -15.64 20.18 1.94
N GLY A 422 -16.95 20.11 1.64
CA GLY A 422 -17.89 21.21 1.87
C GLY A 422 -17.90 21.70 3.31
N LYS A 423 -18.03 20.79 4.28
CA LYS A 423 -17.96 21.14 5.72
C LYS A 423 -16.63 21.75 6.13
N ALA A 424 -15.51 21.29 5.54
CA ALA A 424 -14.19 21.84 5.81
C ALA A 424 -14.04 23.26 5.23
N ILE A 425 -14.66 23.55 4.09
CA ILE A 425 -14.78 24.91 3.52
C ILE A 425 -15.56 25.80 4.48
N ASP A 426 -16.75 25.35 4.91
CA ASP A 426 -17.61 26.10 5.84
C ASP A 426 -16.90 26.42 7.18
N ALA A 427 -16.02 25.51 7.63
CA ALA A 427 -15.21 25.68 8.83
C ALA A 427 -13.91 26.47 8.62
N GLY A 428 -13.62 26.94 7.40
CA GLY A 428 -12.39 27.67 7.08
C GLY A 428 -11.12 26.81 7.01
N ASN A 429 -11.24 25.48 7.03
CA ASN A 429 -10.11 24.54 6.94
C ASN A 429 -9.87 24.11 5.49
N PHE A 430 -9.29 25.02 4.70
CA PHE A 430 -9.15 24.84 3.25
C PHE A 430 -8.19 23.71 2.86
N SER A 431 -7.11 23.51 3.62
CA SER A 431 -6.17 22.40 3.37
C SER A 431 -6.86 21.04 3.51
N LEU A 432 -7.71 20.87 4.53
CA LEU A 432 -8.51 19.65 4.68
C LEU A 432 -9.50 19.48 3.53
N ALA A 433 -10.14 20.57 3.09
CA ALA A 433 -11.05 20.55 1.95
C ALA A 433 -10.35 20.07 0.67
N GLU A 434 -9.19 20.64 0.34
CA GLU A 434 -8.38 20.21 -0.82
C GLU A 434 -8.02 18.73 -0.76
N GLY A 435 -7.61 18.24 0.42
CA GLY A 435 -7.30 16.82 0.61
C GLY A 435 -8.50 15.90 0.33
N TYR A 436 -9.72 16.28 0.73
CA TYR A 436 -10.93 15.50 0.46
C TYR A 436 -11.43 15.63 -0.98
N ILE A 437 -11.24 16.78 -1.63
CA ILE A 437 -11.53 16.93 -3.06
C ILE A 437 -10.59 16.03 -3.88
N LEU A 438 -9.30 15.99 -3.54
CA LEU A 438 -8.34 15.11 -4.20
C LEU A 438 -8.73 13.64 -4.03
N LYS A 439 -9.10 13.22 -2.82
CA LYS A 439 -9.62 11.86 -2.56
C LYS A 439 -10.85 11.55 -3.42
N ALA A 440 -11.78 12.49 -3.54
CA ALA A 440 -12.95 12.32 -4.40
C ALA A 440 -12.58 12.16 -5.88
N LYS A 441 -11.61 12.97 -6.38
CA LYS A 441 -11.13 12.90 -7.76
C LYS A 441 -10.44 11.58 -8.08
N VAL A 442 -9.53 11.13 -7.21
CA VAL A 442 -8.84 9.84 -7.35
C VAL A 442 -9.87 8.71 -7.36
N PHE A 443 -10.78 8.70 -6.39
CA PHE A 443 -11.83 7.68 -6.30
C PHE A 443 -12.75 7.68 -7.53
N GLN A 444 -13.11 8.85 -8.06
CA GLN A 444 -13.89 8.96 -9.29
C GLN A 444 -13.13 8.39 -10.49
N ALA A 445 -11.85 8.71 -10.65
CA ALA A 445 -11.02 8.21 -11.75
C ALA A 445 -10.91 6.67 -11.73
N GLU A 446 -10.66 6.09 -10.56
CA GLU A 446 -10.63 4.64 -10.35
C GLU A 446 -11.99 3.96 -10.59
N ASN A 447 -13.08 4.71 -10.54
CA ASN A 447 -14.46 4.21 -10.64
C ASN A 447 -15.26 4.90 -11.74
N SER A 448 -14.60 5.34 -12.81
CA SER A 448 -15.17 6.16 -13.89
C SER A 448 -16.38 5.53 -14.58
N ARG A 449 -16.43 4.20 -14.66
CA ARG A 449 -17.60 3.45 -15.17
C ARG A 449 -18.88 3.67 -14.33
N TYR A 450 -18.72 3.99 -13.06
CA TYR A 450 -19.82 4.12 -12.09
C TYR A 450 -20.12 5.59 -11.73
N ILE A 451 -19.15 6.49 -11.93
CA ILE A 451 -19.24 7.92 -11.57
C ILE A 451 -18.80 8.76 -12.77
N ILE A 452 -19.78 9.10 -13.61
CA ILE A 452 -19.53 9.70 -14.93
C ILE A 452 -19.46 11.24 -14.88
N THR A 453 -20.04 11.86 -13.84
CA THR A 453 -20.25 13.31 -13.80
C THR A 453 -19.27 14.04 -12.88
N ASP A 454 -18.65 15.10 -13.39
CA ASP A 454 -17.79 16.01 -12.62
C ASP A 454 -18.56 17.18 -12.00
N ILE A 455 -19.86 17.30 -12.27
CA ILE A 455 -20.67 18.46 -11.86
C ILE A 455 -20.56 18.72 -10.35
N PHE A 456 -20.49 17.66 -9.54
CA PHE A 456 -20.41 17.79 -8.09
C PHE A 456 -19.02 18.25 -7.61
N ILE A 457 -17.95 17.76 -8.23
CA ILE A 457 -16.59 18.18 -7.87
C ILE A 457 -16.33 19.61 -8.33
N ASP A 458 -16.80 19.98 -9.53
CA ASP A 458 -16.72 21.34 -10.06
C ASP A 458 -17.43 22.33 -9.14
N LYS A 459 -18.62 21.96 -8.62
CA LYS A 459 -19.35 22.77 -7.65
C LYS A 459 -18.55 22.98 -6.35
N ILE A 460 -17.94 21.93 -5.81
CA ILE A 460 -17.14 22.05 -4.58
C ILE A 460 -15.87 22.86 -4.81
N TYR A 461 -15.21 22.73 -5.97
CA TYR A 461 -14.10 23.61 -6.36
C TYR A 461 -14.53 25.06 -6.43
N GLY A 462 -15.68 25.36 -7.06
CA GLY A 462 -16.25 26.70 -7.10
C GLY A 462 -16.41 27.30 -5.69
N ASN A 463 -17.03 26.54 -4.78
CA ASN A 463 -17.19 26.97 -3.38
C ASN A 463 -15.84 27.21 -2.68
N LEU A 464 -14.83 26.36 -2.92
CA LEU A 464 -13.51 26.52 -2.34
C LEU A 464 -12.80 27.77 -2.87
N ILE A 465 -12.90 28.03 -4.18
CA ILE A 465 -12.37 29.24 -4.83
C ILE A 465 -13.03 30.49 -4.24
N ASP A 466 -14.35 30.48 -4.08
CA ASP A 466 -15.09 31.59 -3.49
C ASP A 466 -14.66 31.82 -2.02
N ALA A 467 -14.47 30.76 -1.24
CA ALA A 467 -14.00 30.86 0.15
C ALA A 467 -12.57 31.42 0.25
N TYR A 468 -11.65 30.96 -0.60
CA TYR A 468 -10.30 31.53 -0.70
C TYR A 468 -10.34 33.01 -1.12
N THR A 469 -11.21 33.35 -2.07
CA THR A 469 -11.39 34.72 -2.54
C THR A 469 -11.90 35.63 -1.42
N HIS A 470 -12.93 35.18 -0.69
CA HIS A 470 -13.48 35.94 0.42
C HIS A 470 -12.45 36.21 1.51
N LYS A 471 -11.69 35.18 1.91
CA LYS A 471 -10.61 35.34 2.90
C LYS A 471 -9.50 36.27 2.41
N GLY A 472 -9.17 36.20 1.13
CA GLY A 472 -8.26 37.16 0.49
C GLY A 472 -8.75 38.61 0.57
N ILE A 473 -10.04 38.83 0.35
CA ILE A 473 -10.68 40.15 0.46
C ILE A 473 -10.64 40.65 1.92
N GLU A 474 -10.93 39.80 2.91
CA GLU A 474 -10.84 40.18 4.34
C GLU A 474 -9.44 40.72 4.70
N PHE A 475 -8.38 40.07 4.20
CA PHE A 475 -6.99 40.53 4.42
C PHE A 475 -6.65 41.78 3.60
N ASN A 476 -7.21 41.96 2.39
CA ASN A 476 -7.09 43.21 1.65
C ASN A 476 -7.70 44.39 2.43
N ASP A 477 -8.90 44.20 2.96
CA ASP A 477 -9.62 45.22 3.74
C ASP A 477 -8.84 45.60 5.02
N SER A 478 -8.05 44.65 5.54
CA SER A 478 -7.15 44.85 6.69
C SER A 478 -5.76 45.37 6.30
N THR A 479 -5.51 45.66 5.02
CA THR A 479 -4.20 46.08 4.45
C THR A 479 -3.06 45.05 4.57
N ASP A 480 -3.37 43.81 4.92
CA ASP A 480 -2.42 42.69 5.03
C ASP A 480 -2.18 42.04 3.65
N TYR A 481 -1.67 42.82 2.69
CA TYR A 481 -1.64 42.44 1.29
C TYR A 481 -0.79 41.18 0.99
N ASP A 482 0.28 40.91 1.75
CA ASP A 482 1.07 39.68 1.58
C ASP A 482 0.23 38.42 1.90
N ILE A 483 -0.61 38.49 2.93
CA ILE A 483 -1.48 37.36 3.32
C ILE A 483 -2.65 37.26 2.33
N ALA A 484 -3.25 38.39 1.94
CA ALA A 484 -4.28 38.42 0.93
C ALA A 484 -3.82 37.76 -0.38
N LEU A 485 -2.63 38.12 -0.86
CA LEU A 485 -2.04 37.55 -2.08
C LEU A 485 -1.82 36.03 -1.97
N LYS A 486 -1.50 35.49 -0.79
CA LYS A 486 -1.39 34.02 -0.61
C LYS A 486 -2.73 33.32 -0.87
N TYR A 487 -3.82 33.82 -0.29
CA TYR A 487 -5.15 33.22 -0.48
C TYR A 487 -5.70 33.45 -1.90
N LEU A 488 -5.52 34.65 -2.45
CA LEU A 488 -6.01 35.00 -3.79
C LEU A 488 -5.24 34.28 -4.90
N ASN A 489 -3.93 34.14 -4.79
CA ASN A 489 -3.16 33.34 -5.75
C ASN A 489 -3.54 31.86 -5.67
N LYS A 490 -3.90 31.35 -4.48
CA LYS A 490 -4.39 29.97 -4.36
C LYS A 490 -5.75 29.79 -5.05
N ALA A 491 -6.68 30.74 -4.89
CA ALA A 491 -7.93 30.76 -5.64
C ALA A 491 -7.70 30.80 -7.16
N LEU A 492 -6.72 31.59 -7.62
CA LEU A 492 -6.34 31.70 -9.04
C LEU A 492 -5.76 30.39 -9.59
N GLU A 493 -4.86 29.76 -8.85
CA GLU A 493 -4.30 28.45 -9.20
C GLU A 493 -5.42 27.42 -9.38
N LEU A 494 -6.34 27.35 -8.41
CA LEU A 494 -7.44 26.41 -8.44
C LEU A 494 -8.37 26.64 -9.65
N CYS A 495 -8.79 27.87 -9.92
CA CYS A 495 -9.67 28.16 -11.05
C CYS A 495 -8.99 27.94 -12.42
N ASN A 496 -7.67 28.08 -12.51
CA ASN A 496 -6.93 27.76 -13.74
C ASN A 496 -6.71 26.25 -13.93
N SER A 497 -6.63 25.49 -12.83
CA SER A 497 -6.40 24.04 -12.86
C SER A 497 -7.63 23.20 -13.22
N VAL A 498 -8.84 23.77 -13.14
CA VAL A 498 -10.11 23.06 -13.36
C VAL A 498 -10.84 23.65 -14.57
N GLU A 499 -10.83 22.91 -15.68
CA GLU A 499 -11.29 23.38 -17.01
C GLU A 499 -12.70 24.00 -17.00
N ARG A 500 -13.64 23.41 -16.24
CA ARG A 500 -15.05 23.84 -16.21
C ARG A 500 -15.35 24.91 -15.16
N VAL A 501 -14.42 25.22 -14.26
CA VAL A 501 -14.61 26.24 -13.22
C VAL A 501 -13.94 27.53 -13.66
N LYS A 502 -14.73 28.55 -13.97
CA LYS A 502 -14.21 29.83 -14.43
C LYS A 502 -13.80 30.71 -13.25
N CYS A 503 -12.64 31.35 -13.35
CA CYS A 503 -12.23 32.39 -12.40
C CYS A 503 -13.28 33.52 -12.36
N THR A 504 -13.76 33.83 -11.16
CA THR A 504 -14.79 34.84 -10.95
C THR A 504 -14.23 36.24 -11.14
N ASP A 505 -15.09 37.16 -11.54
CA ASP A 505 -14.71 38.56 -11.70
C ASP A 505 -14.30 39.20 -10.35
N ASN A 506 -14.91 38.75 -9.24
CA ASN A 506 -14.54 39.17 -7.89
C ASN A 506 -13.09 38.80 -7.53
N LEU A 507 -12.65 37.58 -7.88
CA LEU A 507 -11.27 37.14 -7.65
C LEU A 507 -10.26 38.03 -8.40
N ILE A 508 -10.53 38.31 -9.67
CA ILE A 508 -9.62 39.13 -10.50
C ILE A 508 -9.53 40.56 -9.94
N ARG A 509 -10.65 41.15 -9.52
CA ARG A 509 -10.66 42.46 -8.85
C ARG A 509 -9.87 42.45 -7.55
N ALA A 510 -10.12 41.48 -6.67
CA ALA A 510 -9.41 41.38 -5.39
C ALA A 510 -7.90 41.18 -5.59
N LEU A 511 -7.48 40.41 -6.61
CA LEU A 511 -6.06 40.28 -6.98
C LEU A 511 -5.45 41.61 -7.45
N TYR A 512 -6.19 42.39 -8.24
CA TYR A 512 -5.74 43.70 -8.69
C TYR A 512 -5.55 44.65 -7.50
N GLU A 513 -6.53 44.70 -6.58
CA GLU A 513 -6.47 45.51 -5.36
C GLU A 513 -5.29 45.08 -4.47
N ALA A 514 -5.13 43.77 -4.23
CA ALA A 514 -4.05 43.23 -3.41
C ALA A 514 -2.66 43.54 -3.98
N LYS A 515 -2.48 43.40 -5.29
CA LYS A 515 -1.19 43.64 -5.95
C LYS A 515 -0.82 45.12 -5.94
N ASN A 516 -1.78 46.02 -6.19
CA ASN A 516 -1.54 47.46 -6.12
C ASN A 516 -1.29 47.92 -4.67
N GLY A 517 -2.03 47.37 -3.71
CA GLY A 517 -1.83 47.61 -2.29
C GLY A 517 -0.42 47.20 -1.84
N PHE A 518 0.00 45.96 -2.15
CA PHE A 518 1.33 45.46 -1.80
C PHE A 518 2.46 46.27 -2.46
N TYR A 519 2.29 46.67 -3.72
CA TYR A 519 3.26 47.52 -4.40
C TYR A 519 3.39 48.90 -3.72
N SER A 520 2.26 49.53 -3.38
CA SER A 520 2.23 50.82 -2.69
C SER A 520 2.87 50.71 -1.30
N GLU A 521 2.59 49.63 -0.57
CA GLU A 521 3.18 49.34 0.74
C GLU A 521 4.71 49.24 0.68
N LEU A 522 5.27 48.62 -0.37
CA LEU A 522 6.72 48.55 -0.58
C LEU A 522 7.33 49.94 -0.80
N LEU A 523 6.63 50.80 -1.56
CA LEU A 523 7.07 52.17 -1.81
C LEU A 523 6.99 53.04 -0.55
N ASP A 524 5.89 52.95 0.20
CA ASP A 524 5.71 53.69 1.46
C ASP A 524 6.76 53.28 2.50
N ARG A 525 7.09 51.98 2.56
CA ARG A 525 8.19 51.50 3.42
C ARG A 525 9.53 52.05 2.97
N ALA A 526 9.80 52.06 1.66
CA ALA A 526 11.05 52.62 1.13
C ALA A 526 11.19 54.11 1.46
N ASP A 527 10.11 54.88 1.28
CA ASP A 527 10.07 56.31 1.62
C ASP A 527 10.36 56.56 3.10
N ARG A 528 9.74 55.78 4.00
CA ARG A 528 10.06 55.85 5.44
C ARG A 528 11.54 55.60 5.73
N PHE A 529 12.17 54.61 5.09
CA PHE A 529 13.61 54.35 5.28
C PHE A 529 14.50 55.44 4.66
N LEU A 530 14.09 56.07 3.55
CA LEU A 530 14.77 57.24 3.00
C LEU A 530 14.74 58.41 3.97
N ASN A 531 13.57 58.69 4.57
CA ASN A 531 13.40 59.76 5.55
C ASN A 531 14.20 59.52 6.84
N LEU A 532 14.50 58.27 7.17
CA LEU A 532 15.38 57.88 8.27
C LEU A 532 16.87 57.85 7.91
N GLY A 533 17.24 58.12 6.65
CA GLY A 533 18.62 58.09 6.16
C GLY A 533 19.16 56.70 5.82
N ASP A 534 18.36 55.63 5.92
CA ASP A 534 18.77 54.27 5.56
C ASP A 534 18.54 53.99 4.07
N ILE A 535 19.46 54.53 3.26
CA ILE A 535 19.41 54.44 1.80
C ILE A 535 19.54 52.98 1.32
N VAL A 536 20.23 52.12 2.07
CA VAL A 536 20.48 50.73 1.65
C VAL A 536 19.20 49.91 1.71
N ILE A 537 18.44 50.00 2.81
CA ILE A 537 17.16 49.31 2.94
C ILE A 537 16.13 49.87 1.96
N ALA A 538 16.06 51.20 1.81
CA ALA A 538 15.17 51.85 0.86
C ALA A 538 15.41 51.37 -0.58
N ARG A 539 16.67 51.32 -1.03
CA ARG A 539 17.03 50.81 -2.36
C ARG A 539 16.56 49.37 -2.58
N LYS A 540 16.79 48.48 -1.60
CA LYS A 540 16.34 47.08 -1.68
C LYS A 540 14.82 46.96 -1.81
N LEU A 541 14.06 47.82 -1.11
CA LEU A 541 12.60 47.83 -1.20
C LEU A 541 12.11 48.33 -2.57
N ILE A 542 12.74 49.37 -3.12
CA ILE A 542 12.44 49.86 -4.48
C ILE A 542 12.75 48.80 -5.54
N GLU A 543 13.90 48.13 -5.44
CA GLU A 543 14.26 47.02 -6.32
C GLU A 543 13.23 45.89 -6.24
N LYS A 544 12.81 45.52 -5.03
CA LYS A 544 11.75 44.53 -4.81
C LYS A 544 10.42 44.96 -5.42
N ALA A 545 10.03 46.23 -5.27
CA ALA A 545 8.80 46.78 -5.85
C ALA A 545 8.84 46.77 -7.39
N ASN A 546 9.96 47.17 -7.98
CA ASN A 546 10.15 47.15 -9.44
C ASN A 546 10.11 45.74 -10.00
N LYS A 547 10.78 44.79 -9.34
CA LYS A 547 10.73 43.37 -9.70
C LYS A 547 9.29 42.84 -9.62
N PHE A 548 8.59 43.11 -8.51
CA PHE A 548 7.20 42.70 -8.33
C PHE A 548 6.28 43.26 -9.41
N ARG A 549 6.42 44.55 -9.75
CA ARG A 549 5.66 45.20 -10.83
C ARG A 549 5.93 44.58 -12.19
N ALA A 550 7.19 44.26 -12.50
CA ALA A 550 7.58 43.63 -13.75
C ALA A 550 6.96 42.23 -13.90
N GLU A 551 7.04 41.41 -12.85
CA GLU A 551 6.46 40.05 -12.79
C GLU A 551 4.92 40.06 -12.86
N ASN A 552 4.29 41.18 -12.52
CA ASN A 552 2.83 41.34 -12.47
C ASN A 552 2.32 42.42 -13.42
N SER A 553 3.05 42.71 -14.50
CA SER A 553 2.83 43.87 -15.39
C SER A 553 1.39 44.03 -15.91
N ILE A 554 0.66 42.92 -16.08
CA ILE A 554 -0.76 42.88 -16.50
C ILE A 554 -1.66 43.65 -15.52
N TYR A 555 -1.29 43.71 -14.24
CA TYR A 555 -2.04 44.39 -13.18
C TYR A 555 -1.64 45.86 -12.98
N PHE A 556 -0.63 46.37 -13.70
CA PHE A 556 -0.03 47.70 -13.50
C PHE A 556 0.00 48.59 -14.76
N LYS A 557 -0.62 48.20 -15.87
CA LYS A 557 -0.67 49.04 -17.09
C LYS A 557 -1.59 50.25 -16.83
N ASN A 558 -1.06 51.46 -17.05
CA ASN A 558 -1.82 52.72 -16.92
C ASN A 558 -3.08 52.67 -17.79
N GLY A 559 -4.26 52.81 -17.18
CA GLY A 559 -5.55 52.73 -17.87
C GLY A 559 -6.22 51.35 -17.85
N PHE A 560 -5.68 50.35 -17.13
CA PHE A 560 -6.39 49.08 -16.88
C PHE A 560 -7.60 49.33 -15.96
N THR A 561 -8.76 49.58 -16.54
CA THR A 561 -10.04 49.49 -15.84
C THR A 561 -10.40 48.01 -15.65
N PHE A 562 -11.23 47.70 -14.66
CA PHE A 562 -11.76 46.35 -14.43
C PHE A 562 -12.34 45.69 -15.72
N GLU A 563 -12.86 46.50 -16.64
CA GLU A 563 -13.33 46.02 -17.95
C GLU A 563 -12.21 45.50 -18.87
N ALA A 564 -11.01 46.11 -18.84
CA ALA A 564 -9.85 45.66 -19.61
C ALA A 564 -9.27 44.33 -19.09
N ALA A 565 -9.42 44.04 -17.79
CA ALA A 565 -9.02 42.75 -17.20
C ALA A 565 -9.91 41.59 -17.66
N LYS A 566 -11.16 41.87 -18.07
CA LYS A 566 -12.13 40.86 -18.52
C LYS A 566 -11.84 40.39 -19.96
N THR A 567 -11.36 41.28 -20.82
CA THR A 567 -10.96 41.00 -22.21
C THR A 567 -9.62 40.28 -22.32
N ASN A 568 -8.67 40.54 -21.40
CA ASN A 568 -7.34 39.91 -21.40
C ASN A 568 -7.28 38.50 -20.76
N LYS A 569 -8.42 37.91 -20.40
CA LYS A 569 -8.54 36.52 -19.89
C LYS A 569 -7.97 35.45 -20.86
N ARG A 570 -7.75 35.79 -22.13
CA ARG A 570 -7.10 34.90 -23.12
C ARG A 570 -5.57 34.87 -22.97
N GLU A 571 -4.90 35.98 -22.65
CA GLU A 571 -3.43 36.02 -22.49
C GLU A 571 -2.94 35.38 -21.17
N ILE A 572 -3.79 35.36 -20.12
CA ILE A 572 -3.45 34.76 -18.82
C ILE A 572 -3.46 33.22 -18.86
N LYS A 573 -4.05 32.61 -19.91
CA LYS A 573 -4.10 31.14 -20.09
C LYS A 573 -2.88 30.53 -20.77
N GLY A 574 -1.94 31.31 -21.27
CA GLY A 574 -0.77 30.76 -21.97
C GLY A 574 -1.15 29.94 -23.21
N GLU A 575 -2.03 30.48 -24.05
CA GLU A 575 -2.12 30.12 -25.48
C GLU A 575 -1.56 31.27 -26.33
#